data_AF-C9MWV9-F1
#
_entry.id   AF-C9MWV9-F1
#
_cell.length_a   1.000
_cell.length_b   1.000
_cell.length_c   1.000
_cell.angle_alpha   90.00
_cell.angle_beta   90.00
_cell.angle_gamma   90.00
#
_symmetry.space_group_name_H-M   'P 1'
#
loop_
_entity.id
_entity.type
_entity.pdbx_description
1 polymer ?
#
loop_
_entity_poly.entity_id
_entity_poly.type
_entity_poly.pdbx_seq_one_letter_code
_entity_poly.pdbx_strand_id
1 'polypeptide(L)'
;MEIGKILSEIKKGTIIGLLLISFYGIGVYVYKNRNKVETKIEIKDRENNEISKEDTVKDIGAKNKNDKIINGYRHKNGYVYKWSENEKSAFVKRSLGYEKRFSKTAGQEELENGLKKEYCDAIKEIEKVDQKTVPGTDIPFRKATYTQVDDAYKEYLQKISQIRQVVRAILPDNKEAFEYHIKCRYKGTNWNNKNSEYSVASFYSAEVNDYYK
;
A
#
# COMPACT_ATOMS: atom_id res chain seq x y z
N MET A 1 29.55 -15.02 -37.58
CA MET A 1 28.09 -15.15 -37.44
C MET A 1 27.71 -15.03 -35.96
N GLU A 2 27.96 -13.89 -35.31
CA GLU A 2 27.72 -13.77 -33.85
C GLU A 2 27.18 -12.39 -33.41
N ILE A 3 27.48 -11.32 -34.15
CA ILE A 3 27.03 -9.96 -33.80
C ILE A 3 25.50 -9.80 -33.92
N GLY A 4 24.86 -10.47 -34.90
CA GLY A 4 23.42 -10.39 -35.11
C GLY A 4 22.57 -11.05 -34.02
N LYS A 5 23.10 -12.08 -33.33
CA LYS A 5 22.39 -12.77 -32.23
C LYS A 5 22.35 -11.89 -30.98
N ILE A 6 23.49 -11.28 -30.63
CA ILE A 6 23.62 -10.39 -29.46
C ILE A 6 22.69 -9.17 -29.60
N LEU A 7 22.64 -8.56 -30.79
CA LEU A 7 21.73 -7.43 -31.04
C LEU A 7 20.25 -7.83 -30.90
N SER A 8 19.89 -9.06 -31.29
CA SER A 8 18.51 -9.57 -31.19
C SER A 8 18.08 -9.84 -29.75
N GLU A 9 19.02 -10.27 -28.89
CA GLU A 9 18.77 -10.56 -27.47
C GLU A 9 18.67 -9.28 -26.65
N ILE A 10 19.53 -8.29 -26.92
CA ILE A 10 19.43 -6.95 -26.30
C ILE A 10 18.08 -6.31 -26.65
N LYS A 11 17.63 -6.40 -27.92
CA LYS A 11 16.32 -5.87 -28.34
C LYS A 11 15.15 -6.56 -27.61
N LYS A 12 15.23 -7.87 -27.35
CA LYS A 12 14.21 -8.63 -26.60
C LYS A 12 14.20 -8.25 -25.11
N GLY A 13 15.38 -8.04 -24.49
CA GLY A 13 15.49 -7.61 -23.09
C GLY A 13 14.91 -6.21 -22.84
N THR A 14 15.14 -5.26 -23.74
CA THR A 14 14.59 -3.89 -23.63
C THR A 14 13.07 -3.83 -23.80
N ILE A 15 12.49 -4.68 -24.67
CA ILE A 15 11.04 -4.75 -24.88
C ILE A 15 10.33 -5.36 -23.65
N ILE A 16 10.93 -6.36 -23.01
CA ILE A 16 10.37 -6.98 -21.79
C ILE A 16 10.51 -6.04 -20.57
N GLY A 17 11.61 -5.28 -20.48
CA GLY A 17 11.81 -4.28 -19.42
C GLY A 17 10.81 -3.12 -19.46
N LEU A 18 10.42 -2.66 -20.65
CA LEU A 18 9.41 -1.60 -20.83
C LEU A 18 7.98 -2.05 -20.52
N LEU A 19 7.64 -3.32 -20.76
CA LEU A 19 6.32 -3.90 -20.47
C LEU A 19 5.99 -3.96 -18.96
N LEU A 20 7.00 -4.09 -18.09
CA LEU A 20 6.81 -4.16 -16.64
C LEU A 20 6.56 -2.78 -15.99
N ILE A 21 7.06 -1.70 -16.59
CA ILE A 21 6.86 -0.33 -16.08
C ILE A 21 5.42 0.15 -16.34
N SER A 22 4.78 -0.32 -17.43
CA SER A 22 3.40 0.04 -17.78
C SER A 22 2.33 -0.43 -16.77
N PHE A 23 2.59 -1.47 -15.97
CA PHE A 23 1.63 -1.95 -14.96
C PHE A 23 1.72 -1.21 -13.62
N TYR A 24 2.84 -0.53 -13.33
CA TYR A 24 2.99 0.27 -12.10
C TYR A 24 2.11 1.53 -12.09
N GLY A 25 1.67 2.00 -13.27
CA GLY A 25 0.78 3.15 -13.40
C GLY A 25 -0.71 2.83 -13.21
N ILE A 26 -1.14 1.58 -13.41
CA ILE A 26 -2.58 1.24 -13.47
C ILE A 26 -3.23 1.34 -12.07
N GLY A 27 -2.54 0.95 -11.00
CA GLY A 27 -3.05 1.09 -9.63
C GLY A 27 -3.30 2.55 -9.21
N VAL A 28 -2.41 3.46 -9.60
CA VAL A 28 -2.54 4.91 -9.34
C VAL A 28 -3.56 5.56 -10.30
N TYR A 29 -3.60 5.13 -11.56
CA TYR A 29 -4.49 5.68 -12.58
C TYR A 29 -5.96 5.27 -12.38
N VAL A 30 -6.23 4.02 -11.99
CA VAL A 30 -7.60 3.56 -11.68
C VAL A 30 -8.17 4.28 -10.45
N TYR A 31 -7.31 4.63 -9.48
CA TYR A 31 -7.72 5.44 -8.32
C TYR A 31 -8.05 6.89 -8.73
N LYS A 32 -7.25 7.51 -9.61
CA LYS A 32 -7.48 8.88 -10.09
C LYS A 32 -8.71 9.00 -11.02
N ASN A 33 -8.99 7.99 -11.86
CA ASN A 33 -10.08 8.05 -12.85
C ASN A 33 -11.48 7.73 -12.30
N ARG A 34 -11.62 7.06 -11.15
CA ARG A 34 -12.93 6.84 -10.52
C ARG A 34 -13.56 8.10 -9.92
N ASN A 35 -12.78 9.16 -9.70
CA ASN A 35 -13.27 10.45 -9.21
C ASN A 35 -13.62 11.45 -10.33
N LYS A 36 -13.42 11.10 -11.61
CA LYS A 36 -13.68 12.00 -12.76
C LYS A 36 -15.01 11.74 -13.49
N VAL A 37 -15.74 10.69 -13.12
CA VAL A 37 -17.12 10.50 -13.59
C VAL A 37 -18.04 11.23 -12.61
N GLU A 38 -18.02 12.56 -12.71
CA GLU A 38 -19.08 13.42 -12.20
C GLU A 38 -20.37 13.06 -12.96
N THR A 39 -21.21 12.21 -12.35
CA THR A 39 -22.63 12.25 -12.67
C THR A 39 -23.14 13.62 -12.26
N LYS A 40 -23.35 14.49 -13.25
CA LYS A 40 -24.22 15.66 -13.16
C LYS A 40 -25.59 15.20 -12.67
N ILE A 41 -25.79 15.23 -11.36
CA ILE A 41 -27.10 15.30 -10.76
C ILE A 41 -27.14 16.68 -10.15
N GLU A 42 -27.90 17.58 -10.78
CA GLU A 42 -28.27 18.86 -10.20
C GLU A 42 -29.00 18.60 -8.88
N ILE A 43 -28.26 18.65 -7.77
CA ILE A 43 -28.86 18.77 -6.45
C ILE A 43 -29.20 20.25 -6.33
N LYS A 44 -30.47 20.60 -6.59
CA LYS A 44 -31.02 21.88 -6.19
C LYS A 44 -30.80 22.03 -4.69
N ASP A 45 -30.08 23.08 -4.30
CA ASP A 45 -29.97 23.51 -2.92
C ASP A 45 -31.38 23.64 -2.32
N ARG A 46 -31.67 22.77 -1.35
CA ARG A 46 -32.78 22.96 -0.43
C ARG A 46 -32.21 23.03 0.96
N GLU A 47 -32.01 24.26 1.40
CA GLU A 47 -31.85 24.59 2.82
C GLU A 47 -33.00 23.98 3.63
N ASN A 48 -32.64 23.55 4.84
CA ASN A 48 -33.49 23.29 6.00
C ASN A 48 -34.44 22.08 5.92
N ASN A 49 -34.05 21.00 6.58
CA ASN A 49 -34.68 20.64 7.85
C ASN A 49 -33.84 19.57 8.58
N GLU A 50 -33.35 19.94 9.76
CA GLU A 50 -33.06 18.99 10.83
C GLU A 50 -34.34 18.20 11.11
N ILE A 51 -34.43 16.99 10.58
CA ILE A 51 -35.43 16.01 11.02
C ILE A 51 -34.65 14.91 11.70
N SER A 52 -34.84 14.86 13.01
CA SER A 52 -34.49 13.78 13.93
C SER A 52 -34.68 12.41 13.29
N LYS A 53 -33.61 11.86 12.72
CA LYS A 53 -33.53 10.44 12.39
C LYS A 53 -32.90 9.77 13.60
N GLU A 54 -33.79 9.24 14.43
CA GLU A 54 -33.56 8.16 15.37
C GLU A 54 -32.27 7.37 15.04
N ASP A 55 -31.30 7.40 15.95
CA ASP A 55 -29.98 6.79 15.80
C ASP A 55 -30.14 5.29 15.52
N THR A 56 -30.17 4.92 14.24
CA THR A 56 -30.27 3.53 13.81
C THR A 56 -28.89 2.91 13.93
N VAL A 57 -28.54 2.52 15.15
CA VAL A 57 -27.34 1.73 15.44
C VAL A 57 -27.57 0.32 14.93
N LYS A 58 -26.94 -0.03 13.82
CA LYS A 58 -26.85 -1.43 13.37
C LYS A 58 -25.54 -1.99 13.89
N ASP A 59 -25.63 -2.83 14.92
CA ASP A 59 -24.49 -3.60 15.42
C ASP A 59 -24.23 -4.77 14.47
N ILE A 60 -23.17 -4.68 13.65
CA ILE A 60 -22.79 -5.79 12.77
C ILE A 60 -21.96 -6.78 13.59
N GLY A 61 -22.66 -7.77 14.14
CA GLY A 61 -22.06 -8.97 14.73
C GLY A 61 -21.51 -8.76 16.13
N ALA A 62 -22.20 -9.35 17.10
CA ALA A 62 -21.92 -9.37 18.54
C ALA A 62 -20.58 -10.01 18.98
N LYS A 63 -19.48 -9.79 18.25
CA LYS A 63 -18.13 -10.27 18.62
C LYS A 63 -17.07 -9.18 18.78
N ASN A 64 -17.31 -7.93 18.38
CA ASN A 64 -16.37 -6.84 18.65
C ASN A 64 -17.09 -5.54 19.01
N LYS A 65 -17.08 -5.18 20.32
CA LYS A 65 -17.65 -3.91 20.83
C LYS A 65 -17.11 -2.65 20.13
N ASN A 66 -16.04 -2.79 19.36
CA ASN A 66 -15.31 -1.71 18.72
C ASN A 66 -15.64 -1.51 17.23
N ASP A 67 -16.58 -2.26 16.64
CA ASP A 67 -16.98 -2.12 15.22
C ASP A 67 -18.50 -1.97 15.09
N LYS A 68 -18.96 -0.79 14.69
CA LYS A 68 -20.41 -0.46 14.64
C LYS A 68 -20.72 0.49 13.49
N ILE A 69 -21.96 0.45 13.00
CA ILE A 69 -22.44 1.42 12.01
C ILE A 69 -23.37 2.41 12.67
N ILE A 70 -23.05 3.69 12.51
CA ILE A 70 -23.83 4.81 13.00
C ILE A 70 -23.95 5.82 11.86
N ASN A 71 -25.18 6.21 11.51
CA ASN A 71 -25.47 7.27 10.54
C ASN A 71 -24.73 7.14 9.20
N GLY A 72 -24.62 5.91 8.68
CA GLY A 72 -23.94 5.64 7.40
C GLY A 72 -22.40 5.65 7.46
N TYR A 73 -21.83 5.60 8.66
CA TYR A 73 -20.39 5.48 8.88
C TYR A 73 -20.05 4.24 9.71
N ARG A 74 -18.92 3.61 9.40
CA ARG A 74 -18.34 2.53 10.20
C ARG A 74 -17.39 3.12 11.22
N HIS A 75 -17.68 2.89 12.49
CA HIS A 75 -16.81 3.22 13.61
C HIS A 75 -16.06 1.96 14.01
N LYS A 76 -14.77 1.89 13.69
CA LYS A 76 -13.94 0.73 13.96
C LYS A 76 -12.67 1.11 14.71
N ASN A 77 -12.46 0.54 15.90
CA ASN A 77 -11.25 0.70 16.73
C ASN A 77 -10.82 2.17 16.97
N GLY A 78 -11.79 3.06 17.18
CA GLY A 78 -11.54 4.50 17.41
C GLY A 78 -11.39 5.34 16.14
N TYR A 79 -11.58 4.75 14.96
CA TYR A 79 -11.56 5.42 13.67
C TYR A 79 -12.95 5.41 13.02
N VAL A 80 -13.20 6.37 12.12
CA VAL A 80 -14.49 6.53 11.42
C VAL A 80 -14.26 6.49 9.92
N TYR A 81 -14.99 5.60 9.25
CA TYR A 81 -14.89 5.33 7.82
C TYR A 81 -16.24 5.50 7.15
N LYS A 82 -16.25 5.77 5.84
CA LYS A 82 -17.46 5.65 5.03
C LYS A 82 -17.97 4.21 5.09
N TRP A 83 -19.27 4.03 5.33
CA TRP A 83 -19.87 2.70 5.24
C TRP A 83 -20.17 2.33 3.79
N SER A 84 -19.94 1.07 3.44
CA SER A 84 -20.41 0.45 2.20
C SER A 84 -20.74 -1.01 2.48
N GLU A 85 -21.91 -1.46 2.03
CA GLU A 85 -22.27 -2.87 2.08
C GLU A 85 -21.44 -3.67 1.06
N ASN A 86 -21.12 -4.92 1.41
CA ASN A 86 -20.48 -5.90 0.51
C ASN A 86 -19.15 -5.47 -0.12
N GLU A 87 -18.41 -4.59 0.55
CA GLU A 87 -17.11 -4.21 0.07
C GLU A 87 -16.11 -5.39 0.18
N LYS A 88 -15.45 -5.69 -0.94
CA LYS A 88 -14.43 -6.72 -1.03
C LYS A 88 -13.05 -6.10 -1.14
N SER A 89 -12.09 -6.71 -0.46
CA SER A 89 -10.68 -6.37 -0.59
C SER A 89 -10.21 -6.63 -2.02
N ALA A 90 -9.49 -5.67 -2.58
CA ALA A 90 -8.79 -5.77 -3.86
C ALA A 90 -7.30 -6.06 -3.67
N PHE A 91 -6.79 -6.07 -2.43
CA PHE A 91 -5.39 -6.34 -2.15
C PHE A 91 -5.04 -7.79 -2.49
N VAL A 92 -3.97 -7.95 -3.27
CA VAL A 92 -3.39 -9.26 -3.59
C VAL A 92 -1.91 -9.21 -3.28
N LYS A 93 -1.47 -10.07 -2.36
CA LYS A 93 -0.05 -10.22 -2.05
C LYS A 93 0.69 -10.76 -3.28
N ARG A 94 1.77 -10.11 -3.67
CA ARG A 94 2.55 -10.45 -4.89
C ARG A 94 4.01 -10.02 -4.76
N SER A 95 4.91 -10.63 -5.54
CA SER A 95 6.27 -10.11 -5.70
C SER A 95 6.23 -8.74 -6.41
N LEU A 96 7.03 -7.81 -5.89
CA LEU A 96 7.28 -6.50 -6.48
C LEU A 96 8.56 -6.48 -7.34
N GLY A 97 9.27 -7.60 -7.44
CA GLY A 97 10.45 -7.74 -8.31
C GLY A 97 11.69 -7.00 -7.83
N TYR A 98 11.78 -6.66 -6.54
CA TYR A 98 12.96 -5.98 -6.00
C TYR A 98 14.22 -6.85 -6.06
N GLU A 99 14.08 -8.18 -5.97
CA GLU A 99 15.18 -9.14 -6.06
C GLU A 99 15.93 -9.05 -7.39
N LYS A 100 15.21 -8.74 -8.47
CA LYS A 100 15.79 -8.63 -9.82
C LYS A 100 16.57 -7.34 -10.05
N ARG A 101 16.47 -6.37 -9.13
CA ARG A 101 17.14 -5.07 -9.27
C ARG A 101 18.60 -5.10 -8.84
N PHE A 102 19.01 -6.12 -8.09
CA PHE A 102 20.34 -6.20 -7.48
C PHE A 102 20.98 -7.56 -7.70
N SER A 103 22.29 -7.57 -7.88
CA SER A 103 23.06 -8.82 -7.84
C SER A 103 23.08 -9.40 -6.42
N LYS A 104 23.42 -10.69 -6.29
CA LYS A 104 23.59 -11.34 -4.98
C LYS A 104 24.70 -10.71 -4.12
N THR A 105 25.62 -10.00 -4.76
CA THR A 105 26.80 -9.37 -4.15
C THR A 105 26.72 -7.85 -4.15
N ALA A 106 25.53 -7.27 -4.33
CA ALA A 106 25.36 -5.82 -4.36
C ALA A 106 25.84 -5.19 -3.04
N GLY A 107 26.47 -4.03 -3.15
CA GLY A 107 26.99 -3.31 -2.00
C GLY A 107 25.90 -2.49 -1.28
N GLN A 108 26.24 -2.01 -0.08
CA GLN A 108 25.37 -1.11 0.67
C GLN A 108 25.04 0.17 -0.12
N GLU A 109 26.03 0.80 -0.76
CA GLU A 109 25.82 2.02 -1.55
C GLU A 109 24.84 1.80 -2.72
N GLU A 110 24.94 0.65 -3.41
CA GLU A 110 24.04 0.30 -4.52
C GLU A 110 22.60 0.15 -4.03
N LEU A 111 22.41 -0.55 -2.90
CA LEU A 111 21.10 -0.70 -2.27
C LEU A 111 20.54 0.65 -1.81
N GLU A 112 21.36 1.50 -1.19
CA GLU A 112 20.93 2.83 -0.75
C GLU A 112 20.49 3.68 -1.93
N ASN A 113 21.30 3.77 -2.98
CA ASN A 113 20.98 4.54 -4.18
C ASN A 113 19.72 4.00 -4.89
N GLY A 114 19.54 2.68 -4.92
CA GLY A 114 18.42 2.03 -5.60
C GLY A 114 17.11 1.97 -4.81
N LEU A 115 17.15 2.00 -3.47
CA LEU A 115 15.97 1.73 -2.62
C LEU A 115 15.59 2.89 -1.70
N LYS A 116 16.52 3.78 -1.32
CA LYS A 116 16.29 4.80 -0.28
C LYS A 116 15.03 5.62 -0.53
N LYS A 117 14.91 6.21 -1.72
CA LYS A 117 13.77 7.08 -2.04
C LYS A 117 12.45 6.32 -1.95
N GLU A 118 12.37 5.16 -2.60
CA GLU A 118 11.15 4.35 -2.62
C GLU A 118 10.77 3.85 -1.23
N TYR A 119 11.74 3.47 -0.42
CA TYR A 119 11.55 3.03 0.95
C TYR A 119 11.06 4.16 1.88
N CYS A 120 11.74 5.30 1.87
CA CYS A 120 11.36 6.48 2.67
C CYS A 120 9.97 7.00 2.25
N ASP A 121 9.68 7.06 0.96
CA ASP A 121 8.37 7.47 0.44
C ASP A 121 7.27 6.50 0.89
N ALA A 122 7.54 5.19 0.86
CA ALA A 122 6.58 4.19 1.33
C ALA A 122 6.28 4.33 2.83
N ILE A 123 7.29 4.65 3.65
CA ILE A 123 7.11 4.94 5.08
C ILE A 123 6.25 6.19 5.26
N LYS A 124 6.59 7.28 4.57
CA LYS A 124 5.82 8.53 4.66
C LYS A 124 4.36 8.32 4.28
N GLU A 125 4.08 7.55 3.23
CA GLU A 125 2.72 7.25 2.79
C GLU A 125 1.99 6.34 3.76
N ILE A 126 2.62 5.29 4.28
CA ILE A 126 1.94 4.37 5.21
C ILE A 126 1.61 5.06 6.53
N GLU A 127 2.44 5.99 7.01
CA GLU A 127 2.22 6.74 8.26
C GLU A 127 1.02 7.70 8.19
N LYS A 128 0.54 8.06 6.98
CA LYS A 128 -0.67 8.89 6.81
C LYS A 128 -1.92 8.30 7.47
N VAL A 129 -1.97 6.98 7.70
CA VAL A 129 -3.07 6.35 8.45
C VAL A 129 -3.23 6.89 9.87
N ASP A 130 -2.13 7.30 10.51
CA ASP A 130 -2.18 7.87 11.87
C ASP A 130 -2.74 9.30 11.85
N GLN A 131 -2.67 9.96 10.70
CA GLN A 131 -3.33 11.22 10.39
C GLN A 131 -4.75 11.00 9.81
N LYS A 132 -5.27 9.76 9.86
CA LYS A 132 -6.60 9.37 9.35
C LYS A 132 -6.76 9.64 7.85
N THR A 133 -5.69 9.46 7.08
CA THR A 133 -5.64 9.64 5.62
C THR A 133 -5.24 8.33 4.95
N VAL A 134 -5.89 7.99 3.83
CA VAL A 134 -5.64 6.77 3.07
C VAL A 134 -4.24 6.85 2.42
N PRO A 135 -3.33 5.89 2.66
CA PRO A 135 -2.00 5.87 2.06
C PRO A 135 -2.01 5.97 0.53
N GLY A 136 -1.10 6.76 -0.03
CA GLY A 136 -1.00 7.01 -1.49
C GLY A 136 -1.97 8.07 -2.01
N THR A 137 -2.69 8.75 -1.12
CA THR A 137 -3.79 9.65 -1.47
C THR A 137 -3.93 10.75 -0.42
N ASP A 138 -4.80 11.72 -0.69
CA ASP A 138 -5.21 12.75 0.27
C ASP A 138 -6.65 12.53 0.77
N ILE A 139 -7.21 11.33 0.56
CA ILE A 139 -8.58 11.03 0.97
C ILE A 139 -8.61 10.74 2.47
N PRO A 140 -9.39 11.49 3.28
CA PRO A 140 -9.55 11.22 4.69
C PRO A 140 -10.40 9.97 4.90
N PHE A 141 -10.20 9.27 6.02
CA PHE A 141 -10.94 8.04 6.35
C PHE A 141 -12.46 8.22 6.29
N ARG A 142 -13.02 9.38 6.68
CA ARG A 142 -14.46 9.62 6.58
C ARG A 142 -15.02 9.53 5.15
N LYS A 143 -14.18 9.64 4.13
CA LYS A 143 -14.57 9.57 2.71
C LYS A 143 -14.17 8.24 2.05
N ALA A 144 -13.41 7.40 2.75
CA ALA A 144 -12.99 6.09 2.29
C ALA A 144 -13.58 5.00 3.19
N THR A 145 -13.73 3.82 2.66
CA THR A 145 -14.15 2.68 3.46
C THR A 145 -12.99 2.12 4.28
N TYR A 146 -13.29 1.29 5.27
CA TYR A 146 -12.25 0.57 6.01
C TYR A 146 -11.42 -0.33 5.09
N THR A 147 -12.05 -1.03 4.15
CA THR A 147 -11.35 -1.97 3.26
C THR A 147 -10.40 -1.24 2.33
N GLN A 148 -10.79 -0.06 1.81
CA GLN A 148 -9.90 0.78 1.00
C GLN A 148 -8.67 1.24 1.78
N VAL A 149 -8.85 1.64 3.04
CA VAL A 149 -7.74 2.03 3.92
C VAL A 149 -6.84 0.83 4.20
N ASP A 150 -7.43 -0.32 4.54
CA ASP A 150 -6.72 -1.56 4.87
C ASP A 150 -5.93 -2.10 3.67
N ASP A 151 -6.51 -2.09 2.48
CA ASP A 151 -5.84 -2.50 1.24
C ASP A 151 -4.68 -1.58 0.89
N ALA A 152 -4.88 -0.26 0.96
CA ALA A 152 -3.82 0.72 0.73
C ALA A 152 -2.69 0.55 1.75
N TYR A 153 -3.01 0.33 3.03
CA TYR A 153 -2.02 0.05 4.06
C TYR A 153 -1.20 -1.20 3.74
N LYS A 154 -1.84 -2.30 3.34
CA LYS A 154 -1.19 -3.55 2.94
C LYS A 154 -0.27 -3.38 1.73
N GLU A 155 -0.66 -2.58 0.74
CA GLU A 155 0.18 -2.28 -0.43
C GLU A 155 1.50 -1.60 -0.03
N TYR A 156 1.45 -0.60 0.85
CA TYR A 156 2.66 0.07 1.32
C TYR A 156 3.47 -0.79 2.30
N LEU A 157 2.81 -1.58 3.14
CA LEU A 157 3.49 -2.52 4.02
C LEU A 157 4.22 -3.61 3.21
N GLN A 158 3.64 -4.06 2.10
CA GLN A 158 4.28 -4.98 1.16
C GLN A 158 5.55 -4.40 0.54
N LYS A 159 5.53 -3.13 0.12
CA LYS A 159 6.73 -2.43 -0.39
C LYS A 159 7.84 -2.39 0.66
N ILE A 160 7.51 -1.90 1.86
CA ILE A 160 8.45 -1.82 2.99
C ILE A 160 9.01 -3.21 3.32
N SER A 161 8.14 -4.21 3.37
CA SER A 161 8.49 -5.59 3.69
C SER A 161 9.46 -6.22 2.69
N GLN A 162 9.16 -6.15 1.39
CA GLN A 162 10.01 -6.79 0.39
C GLN A 162 11.34 -6.05 0.21
N ILE A 163 11.38 -4.72 0.38
CA ILE A 163 12.64 -3.97 0.43
C ILE A 163 13.51 -4.44 1.61
N ARG A 164 12.93 -4.54 2.81
CA ARG A 164 13.61 -5.09 3.99
C ARG A 164 14.11 -6.52 3.74
N GLN A 165 13.33 -7.32 3.03
CA GLN A 165 13.69 -8.69 2.69
C GLN A 165 14.93 -8.75 1.80
N VAL A 166 14.98 -7.94 0.74
CA VAL A 166 16.14 -7.85 -0.17
C VAL A 166 17.38 -7.36 0.57
N VAL A 167 17.26 -6.29 1.36
CA VAL A 167 18.37 -5.78 2.17
C VAL A 167 18.88 -6.84 3.13
N ARG A 168 17.99 -7.59 3.79
CA ARG A 168 18.38 -8.68 4.70
C ARG A 168 19.05 -9.85 3.98
N ALA A 169 18.67 -10.13 2.73
CA ALA A 169 19.27 -11.19 1.94
C ALA A 169 20.71 -10.84 1.51
N ILE A 170 20.96 -9.59 1.15
CA ILE A 170 22.27 -9.12 0.67
C ILE A 170 23.20 -8.71 1.83
N LEU A 171 22.66 -8.04 2.85
CA LEU A 171 23.40 -7.53 4.01
C LEU A 171 22.85 -8.17 5.31
N PRO A 172 23.02 -9.49 5.52
CA PRO A 172 22.41 -10.21 6.65
C PRO A 172 22.83 -9.66 8.02
N ASP A 173 24.10 -9.27 8.16
CA ASP A 173 24.68 -8.77 9.40
C ASP A 173 24.41 -7.27 9.64
N ASN A 174 23.97 -6.53 8.60
CA ASN A 174 23.82 -5.07 8.64
C ASN A 174 22.39 -4.58 8.32
N LYS A 175 21.39 -5.47 8.42
CA LYS A 175 20.00 -5.19 8.03
C LYS A 175 19.38 -3.99 8.75
N GLU A 176 19.68 -3.80 10.04
CA GLU A 176 19.19 -2.64 10.80
C GLU A 176 19.95 -1.38 10.40
N ALA A 177 21.24 -1.52 10.11
CA ALA A 177 22.06 -0.38 9.72
C ALA A 177 21.58 0.25 8.43
N PHE A 178 21.05 -0.50 7.45
CA PHE A 178 20.48 0.11 6.24
C PHE A 178 19.51 1.25 6.57
N GLU A 179 18.52 1.02 7.44
CA GLU A 179 17.54 2.05 7.84
C GLU A 179 18.17 3.21 8.60
N TYR A 180 19.20 2.93 9.42
CA TYR A 180 19.97 3.96 10.11
C TYR A 180 20.80 4.81 9.14
N HIS A 181 21.44 4.18 8.15
CA HIS A 181 22.29 4.84 7.15
C HIS A 181 21.46 5.72 6.21
N ILE A 182 20.32 5.22 5.73
CA ILE A 182 19.41 6.03 4.91
C ILE A 182 18.60 7.06 5.71
N LYS A 183 18.65 6.98 7.06
CA LYS A 183 17.91 7.83 8.01
C LYS A 183 16.38 7.74 7.86
N CYS A 184 15.88 6.57 7.46
CA CYS A 184 14.45 6.29 7.30
C CYS A 184 14.14 4.93 7.93
N ARG A 185 13.34 4.93 9.00
CA ARG A 185 13.03 3.74 9.79
C ARG A 185 11.52 3.56 9.92
N TYR A 186 11.01 2.41 9.48
CA TYR A 186 9.61 2.06 9.71
C TYR A 186 9.43 1.48 11.11
N LYS A 187 8.63 2.15 11.94
CA LYS A 187 8.39 1.78 13.36
C LYS A 187 7.01 1.19 13.63
N GLY A 188 6.19 1.00 12.60
CA GLY A 188 4.77 0.66 12.75
C GLY A 188 3.90 1.92 12.81
N THR A 189 2.58 1.71 12.86
CA THR A 189 1.58 2.79 12.94
C THR A 189 0.60 2.48 14.06
N ASN A 190 0.06 3.52 14.70
CA ASN A 190 -0.97 3.35 15.73
C ASN A 190 -2.24 2.70 15.15
N TRP A 191 -2.56 3.02 13.90
CA TRP A 191 -3.66 2.42 13.18
C TRP A 191 -3.52 0.90 13.09
N ASN A 192 -2.36 0.39 12.70
CA ASN A 192 -2.12 -1.05 12.58
C ASN A 192 -2.26 -1.77 13.92
N ASN A 193 -1.65 -1.19 14.96
CA ASN A 193 -1.67 -1.74 16.33
C ASN A 193 -3.10 -1.84 16.90
N LYS A 194 -4.05 -1.03 16.41
CA LYS A 194 -5.44 -1.04 16.86
C LYS A 194 -6.37 -1.90 16.02
N ASN A 195 -5.96 -2.30 14.81
CA ASN A 195 -6.86 -2.91 13.84
C ASN A 195 -6.51 -4.35 13.49
N SER A 196 -5.29 -4.56 13.00
CA SER A 196 -4.94 -5.83 12.34
C SER A 196 -3.61 -6.40 12.80
N GLU A 197 -2.76 -5.58 13.44
CA GLU A 197 -1.44 -5.97 13.95
C GLU A 197 -0.58 -6.69 12.91
N TYR A 198 -0.60 -6.19 11.67
CA TYR A 198 0.16 -6.78 10.59
C TYR A 198 1.65 -6.78 10.91
N SER A 199 2.27 -7.95 10.84
CA SER A 199 3.73 -8.10 10.87
C SER A 199 4.33 -7.77 9.52
N VAL A 200 5.43 -7.03 9.50
CA VAL A 200 6.15 -6.73 8.24
C VAL A 200 6.56 -8.03 7.53
N ALA A 201 7.03 -9.04 8.27
CA ALA A 201 7.51 -10.29 7.68
C ALA A 201 6.41 -11.12 6.99
N SER A 202 5.13 -10.89 7.31
CA SER A 202 4.04 -11.62 6.65
C SER A 202 3.86 -11.22 5.19
N PHE A 203 4.48 -10.13 4.73
CA PHE A 203 4.44 -9.64 3.35
C PHE A 203 5.69 -9.99 2.52
N TYR A 204 6.61 -10.79 3.06
CA TYR A 204 7.74 -11.33 2.32
C TYR A 204 7.30 -12.16 1.10
N SER A 205 8.05 -12.04 0.02
CA SER A 205 7.84 -12.76 -1.24
C SER A 205 8.68 -14.04 -1.27
N ALA A 206 8.11 -15.13 -1.80
CA ALA A 206 8.84 -16.37 -1.97
C ALA A 206 9.94 -16.22 -3.04
N GLU A 207 9.64 -15.43 -4.08
CA GLU A 207 10.53 -15.12 -5.20
C GLU A 207 11.81 -14.43 -4.74
N VAL A 208 11.74 -13.53 -3.74
CA VAL A 208 12.94 -12.93 -3.13
C VAL A 208 13.80 -13.99 -2.45
N ASN A 209 13.19 -14.90 -1.67
CA ASN A 209 13.94 -15.97 -1.01
C ASN A 209 14.58 -16.91 -2.04
N ASP A 210 13.84 -17.29 -3.08
CA ASP A 210 14.33 -18.22 -4.10
C ASP A 210 15.46 -17.61 -4.94
N TYR A 211 15.42 -16.30 -5.20
CA TYR A 211 16.47 -15.62 -5.93
C TYR A 211 17.80 -15.59 -5.16
N TYR A 212 17.79 -15.30 -3.86
CA TYR A 212 19.01 -15.14 -3.05
C TYR A 212 19.49 -16.42 -2.33
N LYS A 213 18.77 -17.53 -2.44
CA LYS A 213 19.31 -18.87 -2.10
C LYS A 213 20.55 -19.18 -2.92
#